data_AF-A0ABD5TEE6-F1
#
_entry.id   AF-A0ABD5TEE6-F1
#
_cell.length_a   1.000
_cell.length_b   1.000
_cell.length_c   1.000
_cell.angle_alpha   90.00
_cell.angle_beta   90.00
_cell.angle_gamma   90.00
#
_symmetry.space_group_name_H-M   'P 1'
#
loop_
_entity.id
_entity.type
_entity.pdbx_description
1 polymer ?
#
loop_
_entity_poly.entity_id
_entity_poly.type
_entity_poly.pdbx_seq_one_letter_code
_entity_poly.pdbx_strand_id
1 'polypeptide(L)' 'MSNRVVEGRMVTPERLAEIVEGDSVMDAEPIEDADRECPDCGGDVISVGYMPSVMEFVTAYKCQECSWNETDRE' A
#
# COMPACT_ATOMS: atom_id res chain seq x y z
N MET A 1 0.83 -13.75 -0.78
CA MET A 1 0.59 -13.00 -2.03
C MET A 1 -0.90 -12.97 -2.30
N SER A 2 -1.63 -12.11 -1.58
CA SER A 2 -3.07 -11.96 -1.76
C SER A 2 -3.30 -10.63 -2.45
N ASN A 3 -3.88 -10.67 -3.66
CA ASN A 3 -4.34 -9.46 -4.33
C ASN A 3 -5.50 -8.84 -3.55
N ARG A 4 -5.65 -7.53 -3.62
CA ARG A 4 -6.73 -6.80 -2.93
C ARG A 4 -7.50 -5.94 -3.92
N VAL A 5 -8.75 -5.62 -3.58
CA VAL A 5 -9.51 -4.61 -4.33
C VAL A 5 -9.22 -3.26 -3.70
N VAL A 6 -8.75 -2.32 -4.50
CA VAL A 6 -8.45 -0.94 -4.10
C VAL A 6 -9.05 -0.01 -5.16
N GLU A 7 -9.87 0.94 -4.72
CA GLU A 7 -10.57 1.91 -5.57
C GLU A 7 -11.33 1.22 -6.72
N GLY A 8 -11.96 0.08 -6.41
CA GLY A 8 -12.73 -0.74 -7.36
C GLY A 8 -11.89 -1.54 -8.36
N ARG A 9 -10.57 -1.63 -8.19
CA ARG A 9 -9.66 -2.37 -9.07
C ARG A 9 -8.89 -3.43 -8.30
N MET A 10 -8.65 -4.57 -8.93
CA MET A 10 -7.78 -5.59 -8.36
C MET A 10 -6.32 -5.15 -8.49
N VAL A 11 -5.61 -5.08 -7.37
CA VAL A 11 -4.19 -4.70 -7.30
C VAL A 11 -3.36 -5.84 -6.75
N THR A 12 -2.18 -6.03 -7.33
CA THR A 12 -1.12 -6.89 -6.79
C THR A 12 -0.33 -6.14 -5.72
N PRO A 13 0.43 -6.83 -4.86
CA PRO A 13 1.26 -6.15 -3.86
C PRO A 13 2.26 -5.18 -4.47
N GLU A 14 2.99 -5.60 -5.52
CA GLU A 14 3.91 -4.73 -6.26
C GLU A 14 3.19 -3.50 -6.81
N ARG A 15 2.02 -3.68 -7.44
CA ARG A 15 1.30 -2.55 -8.03
C ARG A 15 0.77 -1.58 -6.98
N LEU A 16 0.36 -2.08 -5.82
CA LEU A 16 -0.04 -1.24 -4.69
C LEU A 16 1.15 -0.41 -4.18
N ALA A 17 2.32 -1.04 -4.02
CA ALA A 17 3.54 -0.37 -3.60
C ALA A 17 3.93 0.74 -4.60
N GLU A 18 3.91 0.46 -5.91
CA GLU A 18 4.18 1.48 -6.94
C GLU A 18 3.18 2.65 -6.91
N ILE A 19 1.91 2.39 -6.60
CA ILE A 19 0.89 3.44 -6.51
C ILE A 19 1.20 4.40 -5.37
N VAL A 20 1.64 3.88 -4.22
CA VAL A 20 1.97 4.70 -3.04
C VAL A 20 3.34 5.36 -3.19
N GLU A 21 4.35 4.65 -3.70
CA GLU A 21 5.70 5.20 -3.94
C GLU A 21 5.70 6.28 -5.04
N GLY A 22 4.85 6.11 -6.05
CA GLY A 22 4.86 6.97 -7.24
C GLY A 22 5.97 6.64 -8.24
N ASP A 23 6.77 5.62 -7.99
CA ASP A 23 7.82 5.07 -8.86
C ASP A 23 7.82 3.53 -8.81
N SER A 24 8.62 2.88 -9.66
CA SER A 24 8.82 1.43 -9.64
C SER A 24 9.55 0.96 -8.39
N VAL A 25 9.15 -0.20 -7.87
CA VAL A 25 9.77 -0.85 -6.70
C VAL A 25 10.50 -2.12 -7.10
N MET A 26 11.46 -2.57 -6.29
CA MET A 26 12.23 -3.80 -6.55
C MET A 26 11.49 -5.06 -6.11
N ASP A 27 10.83 -5.04 -4.96
CA ASP A 27 10.10 -6.17 -4.39
C ASP A 27 9.00 -5.68 -3.45
N ALA A 28 7.97 -6.51 -3.23
CA ALA A 28 6.86 -6.21 -2.34
C ALA A 28 6.37 -7.45 -1.57
N GLU A 29 6.16 -7.27 -0.27
CA GLU A 29 5.55 -8.27 0.59
C GLU A 29 4.04 -8.39 0.32
N PRO A 30 3.38 -9.48 0.75
CA PRO A 30 1.94 -9.62 0.62
C PRO A 30 1.18 -8.45 1.25
N ILE A 31 0.02 -8.12 0.67
CA ILE A 31 -0.90 -7.12 1.25
C ILE A 31 -1.51 -7.69 2.53
N GLU A 32 -1.56 -6.87 3.57
CA GLU A 32 -2.17 -7.18 4.87
C GLU A 32 -3.24 -6.13 5.22
N ASP A 33 -4.20 -6.50 6.06
CA ASP A 33 -5.14 -5.55 6.63
C ASP A 33 -4.42 -4.74 7.71
N ALA A 34 -4.58 -3.42 7.69
CA ALA A 34 -3.99 -2.55 8.69
C ALA A 34 -5.00 -2.32 9.83
N ASP A 35 -4.51 -2.33 11.08
CA ASP A 35 -5.33 -2.04 12.26
C ASP A 35 -5.59 -0.52 12.42
N ARG A 36 -6.08 0.14 11.36
CA ARG A 36 -6.45 1.56 11.34
C ARG A 36 -7.54 1.86 10.32
N GLU A 37 -8.29 2.91 10.59
CA GLU A 37 -9.29 3.46 9.66
C GLU A 37 -8.69 4.62 8.84
N CYS A 38 -9.18 4.81 7.62
CA CYS A 38 -8.75 5.90 6.78
C CYS A 38 -9.17 7.25 7.38
N PRO A 39 -8.25 8.22 7.53
CA PRO A 39 -8.57 9.51 8.12
C PRO A 39 -9.49 10.37 7.23
N ASP A 40 -9.53 10.12 5.92
CA ASP A 40 -10.29 10.93 4.97
C ASP A 40 -11.75 10.48 4.82
N CYS A 41 -12.01 9.16 4.87
CA CYS A 41 -13.34 8.61 4.61
C CYS A 41 -13.83 7.58 5.65
N GLY A 42 -13.01 7.17 6.61
CA GLY A 42 -13.34 6.15 7.61
C GLY A 42 -13.37 4.71 7.07
N GLY A 43 -12.91 4.48 5.84
CA GLY A 43 -12.86 3.15 5.23
C GLY A 43 -11.67 2.30 5.69
N ASP A 44 -11.67 1.02 5.31
CA ASP A 44 -10.61 0.07 5.66
C ASP A 44 -9.27 0.44 5.02
N VAL A 45 -8.20 0.35 5.80
CA VAL A 45 -6.82 0.56 5.36
C VAL A 45 -6.11 -0.78 5.25
N ILE A 46 -5.29 -0.91 4.21
CA ILE A 46 -4.38 -2.04 4.02
C ILE A 46 -2.95 -1.54 4.04
N SER A 47 -2.02 -2.44 4.34
CA SER A 47 -0.59 -2.19 4.29
C SER A 47 0.12 -3.10 3.31
N VAL A 48 1.22 -2.59 2.77
CA VAL A 48 2.18 -3.36 1.98
C VAL A 48 3.60 -2.92 2.34
N GLY A 49 4.43 -3.88 2.74
CA GLY A 49 5.87 -3.68 2.86
C GLY A 49 6.52 -3.80 1.48
N TYR A 50 7.47 -2.94 1.14
CA TYR A 50 8.17 -3.02 -0.14
C TYR A 50 9.59 -2.46 -0.07
N MET A 51 10.39 -2.84 -1.05
CA MET A 51 11.77 -2.38 -1.22
C MET A 51 11.85 -1.45 -2.43
N PRO A 52 11.94 -0.11 -2.25
CA PRO A 52 12.22 0.81 -3.37
C PRO A 52 13.67 0.64 -3.87
N SER A 53 14.58 0.24 -2.99
CA SER A 53 15.98 -0.06 -3.30
C SER A 53 16.50 -1.21 -2.44
N VAL A 54 17.64 -1.78 -2.81
CA VAL A 54 18.27 -2.90 -2.07
C VAL A 54 18.63 -2.58 -0.61
N MET A 55 18.69 -1.30 -0.21
CA MET A 55 19.09 -0.90 1.16
C MET A 55 17.94 -0.34 1.98
N GLU A 56 16.71 -0.33 1.46
CA GLU A 56 15.58 0.35 2.08
C GLU A 56 14.35 -0.55 2.08
N PHE A 57 13.61 -0.55 3.19
CA PHE A 57 12.36 -1.28 3.36
C PHE A 57 11.33 -0.33 3.95
N VAL A 58 10.16 -0.25 3.33
CA VAL A 58 9.17 0.80 3.58
C VAL A 58 7.81 0.18 3.69
N THR A 59 7.03 0.64 4.65
CA THR A 59 5.65 0.21 4.84
C THR A 59 4.73 1.28 4.30
N ALA A 60 4.01 0.96 3.23
CA ALA A 60 2.92 1.80 2.72
C ALA A 60 1.59 1.41 3.36
N TYR A 61 0.74 2.41 3.56
CA TYR A 61 -0.66 2.30 3.94
C TYR A 61 -1.53 2.91 2.85
N LYS A 62 -2.61 2.22 2.49
CA LYS A 62 -3.54 2.65 1.44
C LYS A 62 -4.97 2.41 1.86
N CYS A 63 -5.82 3.43 1.73
CA CYS A 63 -7.27 3.24 1.85
C CYS A 63 -7.79 2.42 0.65
N GLN A 64 -8.67 1.45 0.92
CA GLN A 64 -9.29 0.65 -0.14
C GLN A 64 -10.33 1.44 -0.95
N GLU A 65 -10.87 2.56 -0.43
CA GLU A 65 -12.00 3.27 -1.03
C GLU A 65 -11.65 4.62 -1.66
N CYS A 66 -10.66 5.33 -1.14
CA CYS A 66 -10.30 6.67 -1.62
C CYS A 66 -8.80 6.81 -1.95
N SER A 67 -8.39 7.98 -2.42
CA SER A 67 -7.02 8.24 -2.86
C SER A 67 -5.99 8.27 -1.73
N TRP A 68 -6.42 8.41 -0.47
CA TRP A 68 -5.53 8.52 0.69
C TRP A 68 -4.52 7.39 0.76
N ASN A 69 -3.26 7.75 0.98
CA ASN A 69 -2.16 6.85 1.25
C ASN A 69 -1.12 7.56 2.12
N GLU A 70 -0.30 6.76 2.79
CA GLU A 70 0.79 7.21 3.65
C GLU A 70 1.92 6.17 3.61
N THR A 71 3.13 6.57 3.94
CA THR A 71 4.26 5.67 4.18
C THR A 71 4.77 5.85 5.60
N ASP A 72 5.51 4.88 6.12
CA ASP A 72 6.30 5.06 7.35
C ASP A 72 7.53 5.98 7.18
N ARG A 73 7.75 6.51 5.97
CA ARG A 73 8.67 7.64 5.71
C ARG A 73 7.97 8.96 6.03
N GLU A 74 8.71 9.88 6.67
CA GLU A 74 8.28 11.24 7.03
C GLU A 74 8.05 12.16 5.82
#